data_AF-A0A9D7XBD2-F1
#
_entry.id   AF-A0A9D7XBD2-F1
#
_cell.length_a   1.000
_cell.length_b   1.000
_cell.length_c   1.000
_cell.angle_alpha   90.00
_cell.angle_beta   90.00
_cell.angle_gamma   90.00
#
_symmetry.space_group_name_H-M   'P 1'
#
loop_
_entity.id
_entity.type
_entity.pdbx_description
1 polymer ?
#
loop_
_entity_poly.entity_id
_entity_poly.type
_entity_poly.pdbx_seq_one_letter_code
_entity_poly.pdbx_strand_id
1 'polypeptide(L)'
;MLQTAISDSANESPQALMHELYRVHALGEGPLLQAGATAQRRVFFTESLAAALDAELNRPNSDEVGNLDFDPFYYAQDFEIADLDFAVAKVSGTSTVALARFSNFGKVVEISYLVVQDQRGWRIDDIVYGEGVTLRKLLKGE
;
A
#
# COMPACT_ATOMS: atom_id res chain seq x y z
N MET A 1 -1.48 -9.71 23.09
CA MET A 1 -1.58 -8.40 22.43
C MET A 1 -0.22 -8.09 21.83
N LEU A 2 -0.03 -8.24 20.52
CA LEU A 2 1.07 -7.59 19.84
C LEU A 2 0.56 -6.18 19.50
N GLN A 3 1.17 -5.19 20.11
CA GLN A 3 0.85 -3.80 19.83
C GLN A 3 1.43 -3.48 18.46
N THR A 4 0.59 -3.44 17.43
CA THR A 4 0.90 -2.99 16.07
C THR A 4 1.12 -1.47 16.08
N ALA A 5 2.12 -1.00 16.82
CA ALA A 5 2.45 0.41 16.86
C ALA A 5 3.05 0.78 15.50
N ILE A 6 2.33 1.61 14.75
CA ILE A 6 2.84 2.32 13.59
C ILE A 6 3.74 3.45 14.12
N SER A 7 4.91 3.64 13.51
CA SER A 7 5.82 4.73 13.90
C SER A 7 5.15 6.09 13.75
N ASP A 8 5.30 6.97 14.75
CA ASP A 8 4.82 8.37 14.67
C ASP A 8 5.48 9.16 13.53
N SER A 9 6.66 8.70 13.06
CA SER A 9 7.42 9.32 11.98
C SER A 9 7.08 8.79 10.58
N ALA A 10 6.12 7.86 10.46
CA ALA A 10 5.80 7.20 9.19
C ALA A 10 5.51 8.19 8.05
N ASN A 11 4.89 9.32 8.37
CA ASN A 11 4.41 10.30 7.39
C ASN A 11 5.34 11.51 7.21
N GLU A 12 6.53 11.51 7.82
CA GLU A 12 7.48 12.63 7.75
C GLU A 12 8.16 12.75 6.37
N SER A 13 8.33 11.63 5.66
CA SER A 13 8.86 11.61 4.30
C SER A 13 8.27 10.46 3.49
N PRO A 14 8.28 10.53 2.15
CA PRO A 14 7.88 9.40 1.31
C PRO A 14 8.71 8.14 1.58
N GLN A 15 10.01 8.30 1.88
CA GLN A 15 10.89 7.17 2.18
C GLN A 15 10.46 6.46 3.48
N ALA A 16 10.23 7.24 4.55
CA ALA A 16 9.75 6.70 5.83
C ALA A 16 8.39 6.01 5.68
N LEU A 17 7.50 6.58 4.87
CA LEU A 17 6.18 6.03 4.58
C LEU A 17 6.28 4.65 3.94
N MET A 18 7.14 4.49 2.93
CA MET A 18 7.33 3.21 2.25
C MET A 18 7.94 2.15 3.17
N HIS A 19 8.99 2.49 3.91
CA HIS A 19 9.59 1.56 4.87
C HIS A 19 8.59 1.08 5.91
N GLU A 20 7.80 2.01 6.47
CA GLU A 20 6.84 1.67 7.50
C GLU A 20 5.65 0.87 6.94
N LEU A 21 5.16 1.20 5.74
CA LEU A 21 4.11 0.44 5.06
C LEU A 21 4.50 -1.05 4.97
N TYR A 22 5.66 -1.34 4.40
CA TYR A 22 6.12 -2.72 4.20
C TYR A 22 6.48 -3.39 5.52
N ARG A 23 7.05 -2.67 6.49
CA ARG A 23 7.31 -3.21 7.83
C ARG A 23 6.02 -3.66 8.50
N VAL A 24 4.98 -2.82 8.49
CA VAL A 24 3.68 -3.12 9.10
C VAL A 24 2.99 -4.24 8.34
N HIS A 25 3.02 -4.21 7.00
CA HIS A 25 2.44 -5.26 6.16
C HIS A 25 3.08 -6.63 6.39
N ALA A 26 4.39 -6.68 6.61
CA ALA A 26 5.10 -7.93 6.91
C ALA A 26 4.79 -8.54 8.30
N LEU A 27 3.98 -7.87 9.14
CA LEU A 27 3.62 -8.39 10.46
C LEU A 27 2.46 -9.39 10.37
N GLY A 28 2.74 -10.69 10.56
CA GLY A 28 1.67 -11.70 10.58
C GLY A 28 0.96 -11.80 9.23
N GLU A 29 -0.36 -11.70 9.21
CA GLU A 29 -1.20 -11.90 8.01
C GLU A 29 -1.55 -10.59 7.29
N GLY A 30 -0.59 -9.68 7.09
CA GLY A 30 -0.85 -8.43 6.36
C GLY A 30 -1.88 -7.53 7.03
N PRO A 31 -1.58 -6.88 8.17
CA PRO A 31 -2.57 -6.23 9.03
C PRO A 31 -3.35 -5.12 8.33
N LEU A 32 -2.78 -4.49 7.30
CA LEU A 32 -3.44 -3.43 6.53
C LEU A 32 -4.53 -3.98 5.59
N LEU A 33 -4.46 -5.27 5.24
CA LEU A 33 -5.44 -5.93 4.38
C LEU A 33 -6.55 -6.62 5.19
N GLN A 34 -6.45 -6.69 6.51
CA GLN A 34 -7.47 -7.31 7.36
C GLN A 34 -8.73 -6.44 7.50
N ALA A 35 -9.90 -7.08 7.59
CA ALA A 35 -11.14 -6.38 7.93
C ALA A 35 -10.98 -5.61 9.25
N GLY A 36 -11.48 -4.38 9.30
CA GLY A 36 -11.41 -3.51 10.50
C GLY A 36 -10.11 -2.72 10.67
N ALA A 37 -9.10 -2.85 9.79
CA ALA A 37 -7.88 -2.04 9.81
C ALA A 37 -8.05 -0.57 9.36
N THR A 38 -9.27 -0.04 9.49
CA THR A 38 -9.70 1.28 9.01
C THR A 38 -8.76 2.40 9.50
N ALA A 39 -8.48 2.49 10.80
CA ALA A 39 -7.66 3.56 11.35
C ALA A 39 -6.20 3.50 10.84
N GLN A 40 -5.64 2.30 10.77
CA GLN A 40 -4.28 2.02 10.32
C GLN A 40 -4.11 2.42 8.85
N ARG A 41 -5.08 2.12 7.99
CA ARG A 41 -5.08 2.53 6.58
C ARG A 41 -4.99 4.05 6.40
N ARG A 42 -5.61 4.85 7.27
CA ARG A 42 -5.56 6.33 7.17
C ARG A 42 -4.19 6.91 7.54
N VAL A 43 -3.33 6.11 8.16
CA VAL A 43 -1.92 6.49 8.34
C VAL A 43 -1.21 6.42 6.99
N PHE A 44 -1.42 5.36 6.20
CA PHE A 44 -0.64 5.14 4.98
C PHE A 44 -1.26 5.75 3.72
N PHE A 45 -2.58 5.78 3.62
CA PHE A 45 -3.29 6.10 2.38
C PHE A 45 -4.07 7.42 2.50
N THR A 46 -4.22 8.13 1.39
CA THR A 46 -5.15 9.27 1.32
C THR A 46 -6.55 8.82 1.71
N GLU A 47 -7.38 9.73 2.23
CA GLU A 47 -8.72 9.35 2.71
C GLU A 47 -9.54 8.65 1.62
N SER A 48 -9.43 9.12 0.38
CA SER A 48 -10.14 8.54 -0.77
C SER A 48 -9.66 7.11 -1.09
N LEU A 49 -8.35 6.83 -1.05
CA LEU A 49 -7.85 5.47 -1.25
C LEU A 49 -8.14 4.56 -0.06
N ALA A 50 -7.98 5.06 1.18
CA ALA A 50 -8.31 4.33 2.40
C ALA A 50 -9.78 3.92 2.45
N ALA A 51 -10.70 4.82 2.06
CA ALA A 51 -12.12 4.53 1.99
C ALA A 51 -12.46 3.48 0.92
N ALA A 52 -11.78 3.49 -0.24
CA ALA A 52 -11.96 2.48 -1.27
C ALA A 52 -11.47 1.10 -0.80
N LEU A 53 -10.31 1.04 -0.12
CA LEU A 53 -9.82 -0.18 0.50
C LEU A 53 -10.77 -0.70 1.59
N ASP A 54 -11.34 0.18 2.42
CA ASP A 54 -12.33 -0.21 3.41
C ASP A 54 -13.59 -0.79 2.79
N ALA A 55 -14.08 -0.19 1.71
CA ALA A 55 -15.27 -0.67 1.01
C ALA A 55 -15.05 -2.07 0.44
N GLU A 56 -13.85 -2.36 -0.05
CA GLU A 56 -13.46 -3.67 -0.57
C GLU A 56 -13.20 -4.71 0.53
N LEU A 57 -12.44 -4.35 1.56
CA LEU A 57 -11.95 -5.31 2.56
C LEU A 57 -12.94 -5.54 3.72
N ASN A 58 -13.98 -4.71 3.84
CA ASN A 58 -15.05 -4.87 4.84
C ASN A 58 -16.41 -5.22 4.21
N ARG A 59 -16.42 -5.82 3.00
CA ARG A 59 -17.66 -6.25 2.33
C ARG A 59 -18.44 -7.25 3.19
N PRO A 60 -19.78 -7.16 3.25
CA PRO A 60 -20.61 -8.05 4.08
C PRO A 60 -20.64 -9.50 3.57
N ASN A 61 -20.44 -9.71 2.26
CA ASN A 61 -20.37 -11.03 1.62
C ASN A 61 -18.92 -11.34 1.27
N SER A 62 -18.12 -11.73 2.27
CA SER A 62 -16.69 -12.03 2.09
C SER A 62 -16.43 -13.40 1.45
N ASP A 63 -17.48 -14.14 1.10
CA ASP A 63 -17.43 -15.42 0.37
C ASP A 63 -17.35 -15.22 -1.15
N GLU A 64 -17.72 -14.04 -1.66
CA GLU A 64 -17.45 -13.64 -3.04
C GLU A 64 -16.02 -13.14 -3.18
N VAL A 65 -15.36 -13.54 -4.28
CA VAL A 65 -14.07 -12.94 -4.66
C VAL A 65 -14.31 -11.46 -4.94
N GLY A 66 -13.64 -10.60 -4.18
CA GLY A 66 -13.67 -9.16 -4.35
C GLY A 66 -12.99 -8.71 -5.65
N ASN A 67 -12.92 -7.42 -5.88
CA ASN A 67 -12.13 -6.87 -6.98
C ASN A 67 -10.62 -6.96 -6.72
N LEU A 68 -10.21 -7.10 -5.45
CA LEU A 68 -8.83 -7.28 -5.03
C LEU A 68 -8.60 -8.74 -4.62
N ASP A 69 -8.15 -9.56 -5.56
CA ASP A 69 -7.90 -10.99 -5.38
C ASP A 69 -6.41 -11.34 -5.20
N PHE A 70 -5.57 -10.34 -4.95
CA PHE A 70 -4.13 -10.47 -4.72
C PHE A 70 -3.63 -9.45 -3.69
N ASP A 71 -2.39 -9.61 -3.20
CA ASP A 71 -1.75 -8.63 -2.32
C ASP A 71 -1.28 -7.39 -3.09
N PRO A 72 -1.86 -6.20 -2.85
CA PRO A 72 -1.55 -4.99 -3.62
C PRO A 72 -0.14 -4.43 -3.38
N PHE A 73 0.59 -4.87 -2.36
CA PHE A 73 1.95 -4.40 -2.10
C PHE A 73 3.02 -5.32 -2.72
N TYR A 74 2.62 -6.52 -3.12
CA TYR A 74 3.48 -7.47 -3.84
C TYR A 74 3.02 -7.76 -5.27
N TYR A 75 1.81 -7.31 -5.63
CA TYR A 75 1.14 -7.59 -6.90
C TYR A 75 1.08 -9.10 -7.20
N ALA A 76 0.74 -9.89 -6.18
CA ALA A 76 0.76 -11.35 -6.25
C ALA A 76 -0.17 -12.01 -5.23
N GLN A 77 -0.65 -13.22 -5.52
CA GLN A 77 -1.42 -14.06 -4.58
C GLN A 77 -0.52 -14.84 -3.62
N ASP A 78 0.59 -15.36 -4.14
CA ASP A 78 1.64 -16.05 -3.39
C ASP A 78 2.96 -15.31 -3.64
N PHE A 79 3.83 -15.25 -2.64
CA PHE A 79 5.04 -14.47 -2.70
C PHE A 79 6.20 -15.03 -1.88
N GLU A 80 7.40 -14.90 -2.44
CA GLU A 80 8.67 -15.08 -1.74
C GLU A 80 9.53 -13.84 -2.00
N ILE A 81 9.48 -12.90 -1.06
CA ILE A 81 10.06 -11.56 -1.23
C ILE A 81 11.50 -11.54 -0.73
N ALA A 82 12.42 -11.08 -1.58
CA ALA A 82 13.81 -10.80 -1.24
C ALA A 82 14.25 -9.45 -1.82
N ASP A 83 15.37 -8.92 -1.32
CA ASP A 83 16.03 -7.73 -1.86
C ASP A 83 15.13 -6.49 -1.98
N LEU A 84 14.23 -6.30 -1.01
CA LEU A 84 13.32 -5.17 -0.97
C LEU A 84 14.07 -3.86 -0.75
N ASP A 85 13.92 -2.93 -1.70
CA ASP A 85 14.48 -1.58 -1.67
C ASP A 85 13.45 -0.54 -2.13
N PHE A 86 13.66 0.70 -1.71
CA PHE A 86 12.78 1.83 -2.03
C PHE A 86 13.56 3.00 -2.62
N ALA A 87 13.08 3.51 -3.75
CA ALA A 87 13.58 4.75 -4.34
C ALA A 87 12.48 5.80 -4.41
N VAL A 88 12.78 7.03 -4.01
CA VAL A 88 11.85 8.17 -4.08
C VAL A 88 12.34 9.15 -5.14
N ALA A 89 11.47 9.48 -6.08
CA ALA A 89 11.75 10.51 -7.08
C ALA A 89 11.87 11.89 -6.42
N LYS A 90 12.45 12.85 -7.14
CA LYS A 90 12.53 14.23 -6.67
C LYS A 90 11.11 14.75 -6.39
N VAL A 91 10.90 15.22 -5.16
CA VAL A 91 9.64 15.83 -4.73
C VAL A 91 9.32 17.05 -5.59
N SER A 92 8.09 17.10 -6.11
CA SER A 92 7.56 18.19 -6.93
C SER A 92 6.38 18.84 -6.20
N GLY A 93 6.63 19.92 -5.46
CA GLY A 93 5.60 20.54 -4.62
C GLY A 93 5.16 19.58 -3.52
N THR A 94 3.90 19.18 -3.53
CA THR A 94 3.29 18.26 -2.55
C THR A 94 3.05 16.86 -3.11
N SER A 95 3.72 16.47 -4.19
CA SER A 95 3.62 15.11 -4.74
C SER A 95 4.98 14.56 -5.17
N THR A 96 5.07 13.24 -5.17
CA THR A 96 6.21 12.49 -5.72
C THR A 96 5.77 11.07 -6.12
N VAL A 97 6.70 10.34 -6.75
CA VAL A 97 6.58 8.91 -6.98
C VAL A 97 7.60 8.19 -6.11
N ALA A 98 7.14 7.17 -5.38
CA ALA A 98 8.02 6.20 -4.73
C ALA A 98 7.97 4.87 -5.48
N LEU A 99 9.08 4.15 -5.53
CA LEU A 99 9.22 2.88 -6.21
C LEU A 99 9.61 1.83 -5.17
N ALA A 100 8.86 0.74 -5.08
CA ALA A 100 9.28 -0.46 -4.37
C ALA A 100 9.86 -1.44 -5.40
N ARG A 101 11.07 -1.93 -5.14
CA ARG A 101 11.75 -2.93 -5.96
C ARG A 101 12.09 -4.12 -5.10
N PHE A 102 11.82 -5.31 -5.58
CA PHE A 102 12.12 -6.54 -4.88
C PHE A 102 12.21 -7.70 -5.86
N SER A 103 12.77 -8.81 -5.39
CA SER A 103 12.67 -10.11 -6.04
C SER A 103 11.47 -10.85 -5.48
N ASN A 104 10.59 -11.36 -6.34
CA ASN A 104 9.52 -12.30 -5.99
C ASN A 104 9.74 -13.62 -6.73
N PHE A 105 10.00 -14.70 -5.99
CA PHE A 105 10.41 -16.00 -6.56
C PHE A 105 11.56 -15.88 -7.57
N GLY A 106 12.56 -15.05 -7.26
CA GLY A 106 13.73 -14.82 -8.13
C GLY A 106 13.49 -13.89 -9.32
N LYS A 107 12.28 -13.33 -9.48
CA LYS A 107 11.96 -12.37 -10.54
C LYS A 107 11.91 -10.95 -9.98
N VAL A 108 12.59 -10.02 -10.64
CA VAL A 108 12.54 -8.61 -10.25
C VAL A 108 11.15 -8.05 -10.54
N VAL A 109 10.55 -7.44 -9.52
CA VAL A 109 9.27 -6.72 -9.56
C VAL A 109 9.53 -5.28 -9.15
N GLU A 110 8.88 -4.35 -9.84
CA GLU A 110 8.86 -2.93 -9.50
C GLU A 110 7.40 -2.45 -9.43
N ILE A 111 7.03 -1.82 -8.30
CA ILE A 111 5.70 -1.24 -8.09
C ILE A 111 5.87 0.26 -7.83
N SER A 112 5.07 1.08 -8.52
CA SER A 112 5.09 2.52 -8.37
C SER A 112 3.98 3.00 -7.44
N TYR A 113 4.29 3.95 -6.57
CA TYR A 113 3.37 4.55 -5.62
C TYR A 113 3.26 6.04 -5.91
N LEU A 114 2.05 6.52 -6.17
CA LEU A 114 1.77 7.94 -6.22
C LEU A 114 1.63 8.43 -4.78
N VAL A 115 2.50 9.35 -4.36
CA VAL A 115 2.57 9.80 -2.97
C VAL A 115 2.32 11.30 -2.93
N VAL A 116 1.45 11.74 -2.02
CA VAL A 116 1.05 13.14 -1.86
C VAL A 116 1.20 13.59 -0.41
N GLN A 117 1.50 14.86 -0.21
CA GLN A 117 1.55 15.47 1.11
C GLN A 117 0.27 16.26 1.34
N ASP A 118 -0.38 16.02 2.48
CA ASP A 118 -1.46 16.88 2.96
C ASP A 118 -1.29 17.20 4.45
N GLN A 119 -2.35 17.70 5.10
CA GLN A 119 -2.33 18.15 6.50
C GLN A 119 -1.92 17.06 7.51
N ARG A 120 -2.00 15.77 7.16
CA ARG A 120 -1.52 14.66 8.03
C ARG A 120 -0.20 14.04 7.55
N GLY A 121 0.54 14.73 6.69
CA GLY A 121 1.84 14.28 6.17
C GLY A 121 1.74 13.53 4.84
N TRP A 122 2.82 12.84 4.48
CA TRP A 122 2.92 12.08 3.22
C TRP A 122 2.05 10.83 3.26
N ARG A 123 1.22 10.60 2.24
CA ARG A 123 0.37 9.41 2.09
C ARG A 123 0.31 8.93 0.65
N ILE A 124 0.04 7.64 0.48
CA ILE A 124 -0.12 7.00 -0.82
C ILE A 124 -1.50 7.33 -1.35
N ASP A 125 -1.54 7.92 -2.54
CA ASP A 125 -2.77 8.22 -3.26
C ASP A 125 -3.17 7.11 -4.23
N ASP A 126 -2.22 6.42 -4.86
CA ASP A 126 -2.51 5.26 -5.73
C ASP A 126 -1.29 4.34 -5.82
N ILE A 127 -1.50 3.10 -6.27
CA ILE A 127 -0.46 2.12 -6.59
C ILE A 127 -0.59 1.77 -8.06
N VAL A 128 0.51 1.79 -8.80
CA VAL A 128 0.58 1.56 -10.25
C VAL A 128 1.44 0.34 -10.51
N TYR A 129 0.87 -0.65 -11.18
CA TYR A 129 1.50 -1.95 -11.45
C TYR A 129 2.10 -2.04 -12.86
N GLY A 130 1.86 -1.05 -13.71
CA GLY A 130 2.25 -1.04 -15.12
C GLY A 130 1.04 -1.06 -16.06
N GLU A 131 1.28 -0.75 -17.33
CA GLU A 131 0.28 -0.83 -18.41
C GLU A 131 -1.06 -0.11 -18.13
N GLY A 132 -1.04 0.91 -17.27
CA GLY A 132 -2.22 1.68 -16.89
C GLY A 132 -3.12 1.01 -15.85
N VAL A 133 -2.71 -0.14 -15.28
CA VAL A 133 -3.38 -0.80 -14.15
C VAL A 133 -2.98 -0.11 -12.85
N THR A 134 -3.98 0.29 -12.06
CA THR A 134 -3.77 0.90 -10.74
C THR A 134 -4.69 0.32 -9.69
N LEU A 135 -4.31 0.39 -8.43
CA LEU A 135 -5.14 -0.07 -7.32
C LEU A 135 -6.49 0.65 -7.31
N ARG A 136 -6.53 1.96 -7.56
CA ARG A 136 -7.80 2.70 -7.65
C ARG A 136 -8.73 2.16 -8.73
N LYS A 137 -8.22 1.74 -9.89
CA LYS A 137 -9.03 1.15 -10.97
C LYS A 137 -9.57 -0.21 -10.57
N LEU A 138 -8.68 -1.07 -10.05
CA LEU A 138 -9.06 -2.39 -9.56
C LEU A 138 -10.14 -2.31 -8.49
N LEU A 139 -10.01 -1.42 -7.49
CA LEU A 139 -11.03 -1.24 -6.45
C LEU A 139 -12.39 -0.78 -6.99
N LYS A 140 -12.46 -0.22 -8.19
CA LYS A 140 -13.70 0.13 -8.90
C LYS A 140 -14.20 -0.96 -9.86
N GLY A 141 -13.46 -2.04 -10.03
CA GLY A 141 -13.73 -3.09 -11.02
C GLY A 141 -13.39 -2.67 -12.46
N GLU A 142 -12.41 -1.78 -12.63
CA GLU A 142 -11.90 -1.28 -13.93
C GLU A 142 -10.59 -1.95 -14.34
#